data_AF-A0A954QDT5-F1
#
_entry.id   AF-A0A954QDT5-F1
#
_cell.length_a   1.000
_cell.length_b   1.000
_cell.length_c   1.000
_cell.angle_alpha   90.00
_cell.angle_beta   90.00
_cell.angle_gamma   90.00
#
_symmetry.space_group_name_H-M   'P 1'
#
loop_
_entity.id
_entity.type
_entity.pdbx_description
1 polymer ?
#
loop_
_entity_poly.entity_id
_entity_poly.type
_entity_poly.pdbx_seq_one_letter_code
_entity_poly.pdbx_strand_id
1 'polypeptide(L)'
;MQQEPLATFRYEAGNVDDVLEFLKRTRDELRTLRKVHVWADRLQVFDVNGDCFEVTGVGYIDDDIRPILDAVHTSYKPESIHNEFAGEYKEFKTGKRHPWAEDRVM
;
A
#
# COMPACT_ATOMS: atom_id res chain seq x y z
N MET A 1 6.23 -17.04 -10.63
CA MET A 1 5.97 -17.53 -9.26
C MET A 1 5.09 -16.49 -8.60
N GLN A 2 3.80 -16.77 -8.42
CA GLN A 2 2.92 -15.91 -7.61
C GLN A 2 3.34 -16.14 -6.15
N GLN A 3 3.79 -15.10 -5.45
CA GLN A 3 4.14 -15.22 -4.03
C GLN A 3 2.86 -15.24 -3.21
N GLU A 4 2.75 -16.19 -2.29
CA GLU A 4 1.63 -16.24 -1.36
C GLU A 4 1.72 -15.04 -0.41
N PRO A 5 0.64 -14.25 -0.28
CA PRO A 5 0.65 -13.12 0.62
C PRO A 5 0.75 -13.61 2.07
N LEU A 6 1.69 -13.05 2.84
CA LEU A 6 1.88 -13.34 4.26
C LEU A 6 0.60 -13.06 5.06
N ALA A 7 -0.09 -11.99 4.71
CA ALA A 7 -1.41 -11.70 5.23
C ALA A 7 -2.27 -11.00 4.17
N THR A 8 -3.57 -11.31 4.23
CA THR A 8 -4.59 -10.69 3.38
C THR A 8 -5.54 -9.92 4.29
N PHE A 9 -5.71 -8.63 4.01
CA PHE A 9 -6.70 -7.78 4.67
C PHE A 9 -7.84 -7.49 3.71
N ARG A 10 -9.08 -7.46 4.20
CA ARG A 10 -10.24 -7.02 3.42
C ARG A 10 -10.64 -5.64 3.92
N TYR A 11 -10.46 -4.64 3.08
CA TYR A 11 -10.97 -3.30 3.29
C TYR A 11 -12.49 -3.31 3.15
N GLU A 12 -13.16 -2.64 4.10
CA GLU A 12 -14.57 -2.26 3.99
C GLU A 12 -14.66 -0.75 3.79
N ALA A 13 -15.50 -0.32 2.85
CA ALA A 13 -15.61 1.07 2.44
C ALA A 13 -15.87 2.00 3.64
N GLY A 14 -15.00 2.98 3.81
CA GLY A 14 -15.03 3.96 4.90
C GLY A 14 -14.17 3.63 6.12
N ASN A 15 -13.46 2.49 6.12
CA ASN A 15 -12.67 2.04 7.27
C ASN A 15 -11.16 2.00 6.98
N VAL A 16 -10.62 3.13 6.52
CA VAL A 16 -9.19 3.26 6.18
C VAL A 16 -8.30 3.08 7.41
N ASP A 17 -8.77 3.51 8.58
CA ASP A 17 -8.02 3.43 9.83
C ASP A 17 -7.65 1.98 10.19
N ASP A 18 -8.56 1.03 9.96
CA ASP A 18 -8.33 -0.41 10.14
C ASP A 18 -7.20 -0.93 9.23
N VAL A 19 -7.14 -0.46 7.97
CA VAL A 19 -6.04 -0.79 7.05
C VAL A 19 -4.72 -0.17 7.52
N LEU A 20 -4.76 1.07 8.02
CA LEU A 20 -3.57 1.74 8.55
C LEU A 20 -3.03 1.05 9.79
N GLU A 21 -3.90 0.63 10.72
CA GLU A 21 -3.52 -0.15 11.89
C GLU A 21 -2.98 -1.53 11.50
N PHE A 22 -3.60 -2.20 10.52
CA PHE A 22 -3.09 -3.45 9.96
C PHE A 22 -1.69 -3.26 9.37
N LEU A 23 -1.48 -2.22 8.56
CA LEU A 23 -0.18 -1.90 7.95
C LEU A 23 0.87 -1.53 9.01
N LYS A 24 0.49 -0.81 10.07
CA LYS A 24 1.40 -0.52 11.19
C LYS A 24 1.81 -1.79 11.91
N ARG A 25 0.88 -2.72 12.16
CA ARG A 25 1.15 -3.99 12.83
C ARG A 25 2.04 -4.90 11.98
N THR A 26 1.70 -5.04 10.70
CA THR A 26 2.47 -5.86 9.76
C THR A 26 3.79 -5.22 9.35
N ARG A 27 3.97 -3.91 9.55
CA ARG A 27 5.27 -3.25 9.41
C ARG A 27 6.33 -3.83 10.34
N ASP A 28 5.98 -4.30 11.54
CA ASP A 28 6.98 -4.96 12.40
C ASP A 28 7.45 -6.30 11.78
N GLU A 29 6.57 -6.97 11.04
CA GLU A 29 6.88 -8.18 10.28
C GLU A 29 7.64 -7.87 8.98
N LEU A 30 7.43 -6.67 8.40
CA LEU A 30 8.04 -6.19 7.16
C LEU A 30 9.26 -5.28 7.38
N ARG A 31 10.45 -5.77 7.02
CA ARG A 31 11.69 -5.00 7.24
C ARG A 31 11.76 -3.70 6.45
N THR A 32 11.60 -3.75 5.15
CA THR A 32 11.77 -2.60 4.24
C THR A 32 10.93 -2.79 3.00
N LEU A 33 9.85 -2.02 2.90
CA LEU A 33 8.99 -1.99 1.73
C LEU A 33 9.80 -1.61 0.49
N ARG A 34 9.61 -2.34 -0.60
CA ARG A 34 10.31 -2.18 -1.88
C ARG A 34 9.42 -1.64 -3.00
N LYS A 35 8.18 -2.12 -3.09
CA LYS A 35 7.25 -1.75 -4.16
C LYS A 35 5.81 -2.06 -3.76
N VAL A 36 4.87 -1.43 -4.44
CA VAL A 36 3.43 -1.63 -4.28
C VAL A 36 2.81 -1.82 -5.65
N HIS A 37 1.92 -2.80 -5.77
CA HIS A 37 1.08 -3.01 -6.93
C HIS A 37 -0.35 -2.62 -6.59
N VAL A 38 -0.99 -1.83 -7.42
CA VAL A 38 -2.35 -1.36 -7.21
C VAL A 38 -3.21 -1.76 -8.41
N TRP A 39 -4.24 -2.55 -8.16
CA TRP A 39 -5.30 -2.93 -9.10
C TRP A 39 -6.52 -2.03 -8.90
N ALA A 40 -7.57 -2.29 -9.70
CA ALA A 40 -8.84 -1.59 -9.61
C ALA A 40 -9.62 -1.90 -8.31
N ASP A 41 -9.47 -3.10 -7.73
CA ASP A 41 -10.19 -3.51 -6.51
C ASP A 41 -9.28 -3.95 -5.35
N ARG A 42 -7.96 -4.03 -5.58
CA ARG A 42 -7.00 -4.54 -4.58
C ARG A 42 -5.65 -3.85 -4.67
N LEU A 43 -4.85 -3.96 -3.61
CA LEU A 43 -3.43 -3.64 -3.64
C LEU A 43 -2.58 -4.78 -3.07
N GLN A 44 -1.31 -4.82 -3.48
CA GLN A 44 -0.29 -5.67 -2.90
C GLN A 44 0.95 -4.86 -2.57
N VAL A 45 1.47 -5.03 -1.36
CA VAL A 45 2.69 -4.38 -0.88
C VAL A 45 3.79 -5.43 -0.80
N PHE A 46 4.96 -5.16 -1.36
CA PHE A 46 6.11 -6.07 -1.38
C PHE A 46 7.29 -5.49 -0.61
N ASP A 47 7.99 -6.37 0.10
CA ASP A 47 9.24 -6.09 0.82
C ASP A 47 10.50 -6.38 -0.01
N VAL A 48 11.66 -5.97 0.51
CA VAL A 48 12.97 -6.36 -0.02
C VAL A 48 13.24 -7.86 0.07
N ASN A 49 12.71 -8.55 1.09
CA ASN A 49 12.84 -10.00 1.26
C ASN A 49 11.99 -10.79 0.25
N GLY A 50 11.05 -10.14 -0.43
CA GLY A 50 10.08 -10.80 -1.30
C GLY A 50 8.82 -11.25 -0.57
N ASP A 51 8.64 -10.88 0.69
CA ASP A 51 7.36 -11.02 1.36
C ASP A 51 6.34 -10.03 0.77
N CYS A 52 5.08 -10.44 0.68
CA CYS A 52 4.02 -9.57 0.19
C CYS A 52 2.76 -9.63 1.07
N PHE A 53 2.03 -8.52 1.08
CA PHE A 53 0.74 -8.37 1.78
C PHE A 53 -0.30 -7.94 0.77
N GLU A 54 -1.49 -8.51 0.88
CA GLU A 54 -2.60 -8.20 -0.01
C GLU A 54 -3.69 -7.47 0.76
N VAL A 55 -4.24 -6.41 0.17
CA VAL A 55 -5.42 -5.72 0.69
C VAL A 55 -6.46 -5.72 -0.42
N THR A 56 -7.60 -6.35 -0.18
CA THR A 56 -8.72 -6.45 -1.13
C THR A 56 -9.83 -5.48 -0.76
N GLY A 57 -10.62 -5.05 -1.73
CA GLY A 57 -11.71 -4.09 -1.54
C GLY A 57 -11.32 -2.62 -1.70
N VAL A 58 -10.02 -2.32 -1.88
CA VAL A 58 -9.51 -0.97 -2.13
C VAL A 58 -8.55 -0.99 -3.32
N GLY A 59 -8.87 -0.21 -4.35
CA GLY A 59 -8.03 -0.09 -5.51
C GLY A 59 -7.82 1.36 -5.94
N TYR A 60 -7.26 1.54 -7.12
CA TYR A 60 -6.98 2.88 -7.62
C TYR A 60 -8.25 3.69 -7.94
N ILE A 61 -9.42 3.05 -7.99
CA ILE A 61 -10.71 3.71 -8.23
C ILE A 61 -11.18 4.47 -6.97
N ASP A 62 -10.83 3.97 -5.79
CA ASP A 62 -11.25 4.53 -4.51
C ASP A 62 -10.35 5.70 -4.07
N ASP A 63 -10.92 6.78 -3.54
CA ASP A 63 -10.13 7.92 -3.01
C ASP A 63 -9.32 7.52 -1.77
N ASP A 64 -9.81 6.50 -1.05
CA ASP A 64 -9.19 5.88 0.13
C ASP A 64 -7.83 5.21 -0.15
N ILE A 65 -7.47 5.00 -1.42
CA ILE A 65 -6.14 4.47 -1.76
C ILE A 65 -5.02 5.45 -1.43
N ARG A 66 -5.28 6.76 -1.44
CA ARG A 66 -4.28 7.80 -1.19
C ARG A 66 -3.67 7.72 0.21
N PRO A 67 -4.46 7.71 1.30
CA PRO A 67 -3.92 7.56 2.65
C PRO A 67 -3.21 6.21 2.85
N ILE A 68 -3.68 5.15 2.22
CA ILE A 68 -3.02 3.83 2.27
C ILE A 68 -1.62 3.92 1.64
N LEU A 69 -1.51 4.49 0.44
CA LEU A 69 -0.24 4.66 -0.27
C LEU A 69 0.72 5.61 0.46
N ASP A 70 0.20 6.64 1.12
CA ASP A 70 0.97 7.56 1.95
C ASP A 70 1.57 6.84 3.17
N ALA A 71 0.78 5.99 3.84
CA ALA A 71 1.21 5.22 5.00
C ALA A 71 2.34 4.22 4.70
N VAL A 72 2.40 3.70 3.47
CA VAL A 72 3.51 2.86 2.98
C VAL A 72 4.62 3.64 2.28
N HIS A 73 4.58 4.98 2.33
CA HIS A 73 5.56 5.89 1.73
C HIS A 73 5.78 5.59 0.22
N THR A 74 4.70 5.29 -0.48
CA THR A 74 4.75 5.02 -1.91
C THR A 74 4.92 6.33 -2.66
N SER A 75 5.85 6.35 -3.63
CA SER A 75 5.98 7.50 -4.53
C SER A 75 4.98 7.35 -5.67
N TYR A 76 3.92 8.14 -5.65
CA TYR A 76 2.88 8.17 -6.68
C TYR A 76 2.49 9.61 -7.02
N LYS A 77 1.84 9.79 -8.18
CA LYS A 77 1.25 11.06 -8.57
C LYS A 77 -0.24 11.06 -8.20
N PRO A 78 -0.70 11.90 -7.25
CA PRO A 78 -2.09 11.89 -6.81
C PRO A 78 -3.07 12.27 -7.94
N GLU A 79 -2.63 13.13 -8.86
CA GLU A 79 -3.41 13.50 -10.06
C GLU A 79 -3.61 12.34 -11.06
N SER A 80 -2.78 11.29 -11.01
CA SER A 80 -2.82 10.18 -11.95
C SER A 80 -3.17 8.84 -11.29
N ILE A 81 -3.39 8.82 -9.98
CA ILE A 81 -3.66 7.58 -9.26
C ILE A 81 -5.01 6.99 -9.70
N HIS A 82 -6.02 7.81 -9.97
CA HIS A 82 -7.33 7.33 -10.42
C HIS A 82 -7.45 7.10 -11.93
N ASN A 83 -6.43 7.44 -12.72
CA ASN A 83 -6.49 7.24 -14.16
C ASN A 83 -6.58 5.75 -14.50
N GLU A 84 -7.40 5.39 -15.48
CA GLU A 84 -7.44 4.01 -15.97
C GLU A 84 -6.05 3.57 -16.44
N PHE A 85 -5.66 2.35 -16.09
CA PHE A 85 -4.39 1.77 -16.48
C PHE A 85 -4.65 0.58 -17.40
N ALA A 86 -4.03 0.60 -18.59
CA ALA A 86 -4.20 -0.46 -19.58
C ALA A 86 -3.48 -1.77 -19.24
N GLY A 87 -2.62 -1.78 -18.21
CA GLY A 87 -1.98 -2.99 -17.69
C GLY A 87 -2.78 -3.62 -16.55
N GLU A 88 -2.37 -4.82 -16.13
CA GLU A 88 -3.05 -5.56 -15.05
C GLU A 88 -3.01 -4.82 -13.70
N TYR A 89 -1.92 -4.10 -13.41
CA TYR A 89 -1.72 -3.34 -12.17
C TYR A 89 -0.78 -2.16 -12.38
N LYS A 90 -0.96 -1.11 -11.57
CA LYS A 90 0.00 -0.01 -11.45
C LYS A 90 1.09 -0.40 -10.46
N GLU A 91 2.34 -0.49 -10.93
CA GLU A 91 3.50 -0.67 -10.05
C GLU A 91 4.05 0.69 -9.60
N PHE A 92 4.20 0.85 -8.29
CA PHE A 92 4.85 1.98 -7.67
C PHE A 92 6.03 1.52 -6.82
N LYS A 93 7.07 2.35 -6.75
CA LYS A 93 8.22 2.10 -5.88
C LYS A 93 8.01 2.83 -4.56
N THR A 94 8.28 2.14 -3.46
CA THR A 94 8.36 2.77 -2.14
C THR A 94 9.73 3.41 -2.00
N GLY A 95 9.75 4.70 -1.68
CA GLY A 95 10.97 5.48 -1.66
C GLY A 95 11.66 5.39 -0.30
N LYS A 96 12.93 5.02 -0.27
CA LYS A 96 13.81 5.28 0.88
C LYS A 96 14.04 6.80 1.00
N ARG A 97 13.14 7.49 1.69
CA ARG A 97 13.41 8.81 2.28
C ARG A 97 12.60 8.90 3.55
N HIS A 98 13.24 8.54 4.67
CA HIS A 98 12.74 8.66 6.04
C HIS A 98 11.30 8.12 6.23
N PRO A 99 11.12 6.82 6.48
CA PRO A 99 9.81 6.19 6.59
C PRO A 99 9.02 6.58 7.84
N TRP A 100 9.31 7.73 8.46
CA TRP A 100 8.47 8.48 9.38
C TRP A 100 8.98 9.93 9.36
N ALA A 101 8.11 10.88 9.03
CA ALA A 101 8.32 12.24 9.46
C ALA A 101 8.56 12.20 10.98
N GLU A 102 9.60 12.88 11.41
CA GLU A 102 9.89 13.16 12.81
C GLU A 102 8.58 13.44 13.55
N ASP A 103 8.44 12.74 14.68
CA ASP A 103 7.69 13.19 15.83
C ASP A 103 7.52 14.71 15.82
N ARG A 104 6.29 15.17 15.63
CA ARG A 104 5.89 16.51 16.02
C ARG A 104 4.93 16.35 17.19
N VAL A 105 5.44 15.82 18.30
CA VAL A 105 4.98 16.24 19.62
C VAL A 105 5.57 17.62 19.87
N MET A 106 4.72 18.65 19.75
CA MET A 106 4.59 19.81 20.66
C MET A 106 3.52 20.77 20.16
#